data_AF-A0A7Y4EI79-F1
#
_entry.id   AF-A0A7Y4EI79-F1
#
_cell.length_a   1.000
_cell.length_b   1.000
_cell.length_c   1.000
_cell.angle_alpha   90.00
_cell.angle_beta   90.00
_cell.angle_gamma   90.00
#
_symmetry.space_group_name_H-M   'P 1'
#
loop_
_entity.id
_entity.type
_entity.pdbx_description
1 polymer ?
#
loop_
_entity_poly.entity_id
_entity_poly.type
_entity_poly.pdbx_seq_one_letter_code
_entity_poly.pdbx_strand_id
1 'polypeptide(L)' 'MKRDVFGICLSKALLNNNLSSTFTHVRAYQTSSESEDVTVLHAFPQMSGQELLSSMTSSKTLLWRAEFVCSNVK' A
#
# COMPACT_ATOMS: atom_id res chain seq x y z
N MET A 1 10.17 5.24 5.58
CA MET A 1 8.70 5.07 5.47
C MET A 1 8.07 6.45 5.47
N LYS A 2 7.29 6.81 4.43
CA LYS A 2 6.62 8.12 4.30
C LYS A 2 5.11 7.94 4.54
N ARG A 3 4.46 8.93 5.14
CA ARG A 3 3.00 8.96 5.36
C ARG A 3 2.43 10.24 4.75
N ASP A 4 1.25 10.14 4.16
CA ASP A 4 0.44 11.27 3.68
C ASP A 4 -0.98 11.21 4.27
N VAL A 5 -1.87 12.09 3.80
CA VAL A 5 -3.27 12.16 4.27
C VAL A 5 -4.06 10.88 4.06
N PHE A 6 -3.61 9.97 3.18
CA PHE A 6 -4.24 8.69 2.90
C PHE A 6 -3.60 7.51 3.63
N GLY A 7 -2.50 7.74 4.36
CA GLY A 7 -1.79 6.74 5.15
C GLY A 7 -0.32 6.56 4.75
N ILE A 8 0.26 5.43 5.16
CA ILE A 8 1.63 5.04 4.86
C ILE A 8 1.76 4.78 3.35
N CYS A 9 2.65 5.50 2.67
CA CYS A 9 2.95 5.28 1.26
C CYS A 9 3.67 3.95 1.07
N LEU A 10 3.02 3.00 0.39
CA LEU A 10 3.61 1.70 0.10
C LEU A 10 4.33 1.73 -1.24
N SER A 11 5.64 1.49 -1.20
CA SER A 11 6.50 1.39 -2.38
C SER A 11 7.18 0.03 -2.41
N LYS A 12 7.61 -0.41 -3.59
CA LYS A 12 8.36 -1.68 -3.74
C LYS A 12 9.57 -1.73 -2.82
N ALA A 13 10.33 -0.64 -2.71
CA ALA A 13 11.48 -0.54 -1.83
C ALA A 13 11.11 -0.66 -0.35
N LEU A 14 9.99 -0.06 0.08
CA LEU A 14 9.51 -0.20 1.45
C LEU A 14 9.09 -1.65 1.75
N LEU A 15 8.34 -2.28 0.84
CA LEU A 15 7.83 -3.64 1.02
C LEU A 15 8.96 -4.67 1.02
N ASN A 16 9.97 -4.51 0.16
CA ASN A 16 11.16 -5.38 0.15
C ASN A 16 11.90 -5.40 1.50
N ASN A 17 11.88 -4.29 2.25
CA ASN A 17 12.47 -4.21 3.58
C ASN A 17 11.54 -4.72 4.69
N ASN A 18 10.28 -5.02 4.38
CA ASN A 18 9.23 -5.34 5.35
C ASN A 18 8.36 -6.52 4.90
N LEU A 19 8.95 -7.50 4.18
CA LEU A 19 8.21 -8.62 3.58
C LEU A 19 7.41 -9.43 4.61
N SER A 20 7.97 -9.63 5.80
CA SER A 20 7.38 -10.37 6.92
C SER A 20 6.48 -9.54 7.83
N SER A 21 6.38 -8.23 7.59
CA SER A 21 5.48 -7.35 8.34
C SER A 21 4.06 -7.43 7.79
N THR A 22 3.10 -7.14 8.65
CA THR A 22 1.69 -7.11 8.30
C THR A 22 1.22 -5.66 8.19
N PHE A 23 0.60 -5.31 7.07
CA PHE A 23 0.01 -4.00 6.84
C PHE A 23 -1.50 -4.10 6.99
N THR A 24 -2.13 -3.13 7.65
CA THR A 24 -3.58 -3.13 7.86
C THR A 24 -4.25 -1.91 7.23
N HIS A 25 -5.53 -2.06 6.90
CA HIS A 25 -6.33 -1.07 6.16
C HIS A 25 -5.63 -0.65 4.87
N VAL A 26 -5.23 -1.65 4.08
CA VAL A 26 -4.49 -1.46 2.83
C VAL A 26 -5.47 -1.00 1.75
N ARG A 27 -5.15 0.09 1.06
CA ARG A 27 -5.96 0.67 -0.01
C ARG A 27 -5.11 0.91 -1.25
N ALA A 28 -5.67 0.63 -2.43
CA ALA A 28 -5.09 0.99 -3.71
C ALA A 28 -5.97 2.04 -4.37
N TYR A 29 -5.40 3.22 -4.62
CA TYR A 29 -6.09 4.33 -5.23
C TYR A 29 -5.73 4.43 -6.70
N GLN A 30 -6.73 4.65 -7.54
CA GLN A 30 -6.55 5.07 -8.91
C GLN A 30 -6.53 6.60 -8.96
N THR A 31 -5.54 7.16 -9.66
CA THR A 31 -5.49 8.58 -9.99
C THR A 31 -6.12 8.78 -11.35
N SER A 32 -7.03 9.73 -11.47
CA SER A 32 -7.49 10.26 -12.76
C SER A 32 -6.47 11.28 -13.26
N SER A 33 -6.13 11.23 -14.55
CA SER A 33 -5.31 12.27 -15.19
C SER A 33 -6.06 13.60 -15.36
N GLU A 34 -7.38 13.57 -15.19
CA GLU A 34 -8.28 14.70 -15.47
C GLU A 34 -8.76 15.42 -14.20
N SER A 35 -8.59 14.84 -13.01
CA SER A 35 -8.98 15.45 -11.73
C SER A 35 -8.02 15.06 -10.61
N GLU A 36 -7.94 15.88 -9.56
CA GLU A 36 -7.18 15.58 -8.33
C GLU A 36 -7.86 14.51 -7.46
N ASP A 37 -9.02 14.01 -7.88
CA ASP A 37 -9.78 13.02 -7.15
C ASP A 37 -9.09 11.65 -7.21
N VAL A 38 -9.07 10.98 -6.05
CA VAL A 38 -8.54 9.62 -5.94
C VAL A 38 -9.66 8.66 -5.59
N THR A 39 -9.80 7.60 -6.37
CA THR A 39 -10.83 6.57 -6.15
C THR A 39 -10.19 5.31 -5.59
N VAL A 40 -10.77 4.76 -4.52
CA VAL A 40 -10.33 3.47 -3.98
C VAL A 40 -10.78 2.36 -4.92
N LEU A 41 -9.81 1.68 -5.55
CA LEU A 41 -10.08 0.52 -6.41
C LEU A 41 -10.04 -0.79 -5.63
N HIS A 42 -9.12 -0.90 -4.66
CA HIS A 42 -9.01 -2.06 -3.81
C HIS A 42 -8.88 -1.64 -2.34
N ALA A 43 -9.51 -2.41 -1.46
CA ALA A 43 -9.40 -2.26 -0.02
C ALA A 43 -9.28 -3.64 0.62
N PHE A 44 -8.22 -3.83 1.41
CA PHE A 44 -7.95 -5.06 2.14
C PHE A 44 -7.80 -4.73 3.63
N PRO A 45 -8.47 -5.46 4.53
CA PRO A 45 -8.30 -5.26 5.97
C PRO A 45 -6.86 -5.48 6.40
N GLN A 46 -6.16 -6.44 5.77
CA GLN A 46 -4.80 -6.83 6.09
C GLN A 46 -4.11 -7.48 4.89
N MET A 47 -2.82 -7.21 4.70
CA MET A 47 -1.94 -7.94 3.79
C MET A 47 -0.50 -7.98 4.37
N SER A 48 0.22 -9.07 4.15
CA SER A 48 1.66 -9.11 4.38
C SER A 48 2.42 -8.26 3.36
N GLY A 49 3.65 -7.86 3.69
CA GLY A 49 4.53 -7.14 2.77
C GLY A 49 4.79 -7.92 1.47
N GLN A 50 4.88 -9.24 1.55
CA GLN A 50 5.06 -10.12 0.39
C GLN A 50 3.83 -10.17 -0.53
N GLU A 51 2.62 -10.29 0.04
CA GLU A 51 1.37 -10.26 -0.74
C GLU A 51 1.17 -8.90 -1.43
N LEU A 52 1.44 -7.81 -0.69
CA LEU A 52 1.38 -6.45 -1.21
C LEU A 52 2.36 -6.23 -2.36
N LEU A 53 3.59 -6.75 -2.26
CA LEU A 53 4.57 -6.60 -3.32
C LEU A 53 4.13 -7.33 -4.59
N SER A 54 3.55 -8.52 -4.43
CA SER A 54 3.01 -9.33 -5.51
C SER A 54 1.80 -8.68 -6.18
N SER A 55 0.94 -7.98 -5.42
CA SER A 55 -0.19 -7.24 -5.99
C SER A 55 0.23 -5.97 -6.74
N MET A 56 1.34 -5.33 -6.36
CA MET A 56 1.88 -4.16 -7.06
C MET A 56 2.52 -4.49 -8.41
N THR A 57 2.89 -5.74 -8.68
CA THR A 57 3.49 -6.14 -9.97
C THR A 57 2.51 -6.14 -11.14
N SER A 58 1.21 -6.29 -10.89
CA SER A 58 0.16 -6.32 -11.91
C SER A 58 -0.42 -4.95 -12.26
N SER A 59 -0.27 -3.93 -11.39
CA SER A 59 -0.90 -2.62 -11.58
C SER A 59 0.12 -1.48 -11.64
N LYS A 60 0.35 -0.93 -12.85
CA LYS A 60 1.37 0.13 -13.07
C LYS A 60 0.97 1.54 -12.62
N THR A 61 -0.30 1.80 -12.28
CA THR A 61 -0.82 3.17 -12.05
C THR A 61 -1.50 3.38 -10.70
N LEU A 62 -1.48 2.39 -9.80
CA LEU A 62 -2.15 2.50 -8.50
C LEU A 62 -1.23 3.04 -7.42
N LEU A 63 -1.77 3.94 -6.60
CA LEU A 63 -1.14 4.42 -5.37
C LEU A 63 -1.56 3.52 -4.22
N TRP A 64 -0.61 2.82 -3.61
CA TRP A 64 -0.90 1.92 -2.49
C TRP A 64 -0.64 2.61 -1.14
N ARG A 65 -1.56 2.44 -0.20
CA ARG A 65 -1.48 2.96 1.17
C ARG A 65 -1.84 1.89 2.19
N ALA A 66 -1.29 1.99 3.39
CA ALA A 66 -1.77 1.28 4.58
C ALA A 66 -1.95 2.26 5.72
N GLU A 67 -2.85 1.99 6.65
CA GLU A 67 -3.00 2.84 7.82
C GLU A 67 -1.93 2.51 8.87
N PHE A 68 -1.68 1.22 9.08
CA PHE A 68 -0.72 0.71 10.05
C PHE A 68 0.20 -0.37 9.45
N VAL A 69 1.37 -0.50 10.07
CA VAL A 69 2.28 -1.62 9.88
C VAL A 69 2.55 -2.26 11.25
N CYS A 70 2.27 -3.55 11.35
CA CYS A 70 2.63 -4.39 12.46
C CYS A 70 3.96 -5.05 12.11
N SER A 71 5.04 -4.49 12.65
CA SER A 71 6.37 -5.05 12.50
C SER A 71 6.51 -6.23 13.44
N ASN A 72 6.87 -7.40 12.91
CA ASN A 72 7.16 -8.61 13.70
C ASN A 72 8.51 -8.52 14.44
N VAL A 73 8.91 -7.33 14.90
CA VAL A 73 10.14 -7.16 15.67
C VAL A 73 9.92 -7.87 17.01
N LYS A 74 10.56 -9.03 17.16
CA LYS A 74 10.83 -9.64 18.46
C LYS A 74 11.83 -8.80 19.22
#